data_AF-A0A0A1WJS7-F1
#
_entry.id   AF-A0A0A1WJS7-F1
#
_cell.length_a   1.000
_cell.length_b   1.000
_cell.length_c   1.000
_cell.angle_alpha   90.00
_cell.angle_beta   90.00
_cell.angle_gamma   90.00
#
_symmetry.space_group_name_H-M   'P 1'
#
loop_
_entity.id
_entity.type
_entity.pdbx_description
1 polymer ?
#
loop_
_entity_poly.entity_id
_entity_poly.type
_entity_poly.pdbx_seq_one_letter_code
_entity_poly.pdbx_strand_id
1 'polypeptide(L)'
;MGVSVHAQTNADSEYVQAVKTISTVTHKRMFDIIYRLDFTYRFTKLAREEKLALAVLHGFTERVILQRREELLRAQQNTQNAAVDKNHTNGYPATDNDADVGAKRKQAFLDILLQSEIDGKPLSNLDIREEVDT
;
A
#
# COMPACT_ATOMS: atom_id res chain seq x y z
N MET A 1 5.14 0.13 -1.54
CA MET A 1 4.19 -0.74 -0.81
C MET A 1 4.80 -2.00 -0.19
N GLY A 2 6.08 -2.34 -0.44
CA GLY A 2 6.74 -3.48 0.19
C GLY A 2 6.29 -4.86 -0.33
N VAL A 3 5.46 -4.94 -1.37
CA VAL A 3 4.99 -6.21 -1.93
C VAL A 3 5.69 -6.49 -3.26
N SER A 4 6.13 -7.73 -3.48
CA SER A 4 6.76 -8.17 -4.73
C SER A 4 5.71 -8.60 -5.75
N VAL A 5 5.52 -7.80 -6.79
CA VAL A 5 4.56 -8.07 -7.88
C VAL A 5 5.22 -8.80 -9.06
N HIS A 6 6.55 -8.92 -9.07
CA HIS A 6 7.33 -9.56 -10.14
C HIS A 6 7.02 -9.00 -11.54
N ALA A 7 6.79 -7.69 -11.63
CA ALA A 7 6.27 -7.02 -12.82
C ALA A 7 7.17 -7.15 -14.06
N GLN A 8 8.48 -7.37 -13.89
CA GLN A 8 9.41 -7.57 -15.00
C GLN A 8 9.30 -8.97 -15.61
N THR A 9 8.94 -9.99 -14.82
CA THR A 9 8.84 -11.39 -15.27
C THR A 9 7.42 -11.74 -15.68
N ASN A 10 6.41 -11.18 -15.00
CA ASN A 10 5.00 -11.48 -15.18
C ASN A 10 4.26 -10.30 -15.82
N ALA A 11 4.56 -10.02 -17.09
CA ALA A 11 3.90 -8.98 -17.87
C ALA A 11 2.38 -9.21 -18.02
N ASP A 12 1.94 -10.48 -17.93
CA ASP A 12 0.54 -10.88 -18.04
C ASP A 12 -0.26 -10.76 -16.73
N SER A 13 0.34 -10.27 -15.64
CA SER A 13 -0.41 -10.07 -14.40
C SER A 13 -1.53 -9.03 -14.61
N GLU A 14 -2.70 -9.28 -14.04
CA GLU A 14 -3.85 -8.38 -14.14
C GLU A 14 -3.50 -6.96 -13.68
N TYR A 15 -2.69 -6.84 -12.63
CA TYR A 15 -2.21 -5.55 -12.13
C TYR A 15 -1.36 -4.81 -13.18
N VAL A 16 -0.37 -5.48 -13.79
CA VAL A 16 0.50 -4.85 -14.80
C VAL A 16 -0.31 -4.45 -16.03
N GLN A 17 -1.26 -5.27 -16.46
CA GLN A 17 -2.17 -4.94 -17.56
C GLN A 17 -3.08 -3.76 -17.23
N ALA A 18 -3.59 -3.68 -16.00
CA ALA A 18 -4.39 -2.55 -15.54
C ALA A 18 -3.58 -1.24 -15.54
N VAL A 19 -2.34 -1.25 -15.01
CA VAL A 19 -1.43 -0.09 -15.04
C VAL A 19 -1.15 0.35 -16.48
N LYS A 20 -0.88 -0.59 -17.39
CA LYS A 20 -0.64 -0.28 -18.82
C LYS A 20 -1.86 0.35 -19.48
N THR A 21 -3.06 -0.14 -19.14
CA THR A 21 -4.33 0.37 -19.65
C THR A 21 -4.55 1.82 -19.20
N ILE A 22 -4.41 2.10 -17.90
CA ILE A 22 -4.53 3.47 -17.36
C ILE A 22 -3.48 4.39 -17.99
N SER A 23 -2.22 3.97 -18.09
CA SER A 23 -1.17 4.77 -18.74
C SER A 23 -1.51 5.14 -20.19
N THR A 24 -2.05 4.18 -20.95
CA THR A 24 -2.49 4.40 -22.33
C THR A 24 -3.68 5.36 -22.39
N VAL A 25 -4.64 5.22 -21.48
CA VAL A 25 -5.79 6.11 -21.37
C VAL A 25 -5.34 7.54 -21.04
N THR A 26 -4.51 7.71 -20.01
CA THR A 26 -3.99 9.02 -19.60
C THR A 26 -3.23 9.70 -20.73
N HIS A 27 -2.37 8.94 -21.44
CA HIS A 27 -1.65 9.46 -22.59
C HIS A 27 -2.60 9.95 -23.71
N LYS A 28 -3.63 9.15 -24.05
CA LYS A 28 -4.64 9.56 -25.04
C LYS A 28 -5.42 10.79 -24.60
N ARG A 29 -5.82 10.88 -23.33
CA ARG A 29 -6.54 12.05 -22.78
C ARG A 29 -5.68 13.32 -22.77
N MET A 30 -4.37 13.17 -22.63
CA MET A 30 -3.43 14.30 -22.64
C MET A 30 -3.33 14.95 -24.04
N PHE A 31 -3.20 14.14 -25.09
CA PHE A 31 -2.90 14.62 -26.44
C PHE A 31 -4.12 14.76 -27.35
N ASP A 32 -5.21 14.02 -27.13
CA ASP A 32 -6.39 14.07 -27.99
C ASP A 32 -7.46 14.99 -27.39
N ILE A 33 -7.80 16.06 -28.12
CA ILE A 33 -8.75 17.08 -27.68
C ILE A 33 -10.16 16.49 -27.50
N ILE A 34 -10.53 15.45 -28.26
CA ILE A 34 -11.86 14.81 -28.15
C ILE A 34 -12.00 14.05 -26.83
N TYR A 35 -10.92 13.43 -26.34
CA TYR A 35 -10.89 12.70 -25.07
C TYR A 35 -10.63 13.60 -23.85
N ARG A 36 -10.29 14.88 -24.07
CA ARG A 36 -10.12 15.87 -23.01
C ARG A 36 -11.46 16.34 -22.42
N LEU A 37 -12.51 16.37 -23.23
CA LEU A 37 -13.86 16.70 -22.76
C LEU A 37 -14.47 15.49 -22.05
N ASP A 38 -14.74 15.63 -20.75
CA ASP A 38 -15.26 14.54 -19.92
C ASP A 38 -16.60 13.98 -20.42
N PHE A 39 -17.45 14.85 -20.96
CA PHE A 39 -18.77 14.44 -21.46
C PHE A 39 -18.65 13.45 -22.63
N THR A 40 -17.84 13.76 -23.63
CA THR A 40 -17.63 12.89 -24.80
C THR A 40 -16.85 11.64 -24.40
N TYR A 41 -15.84 11.79 -23.55
CA TYR A 41 -15.00 10.70 -23.08
C TYR A 41 -15.81 9.61 -22.36
N ARG A 42 -16.77 9.97 -21.50
CA ARG A 42 -17.57 9.02 -20.72
C ARG A 42 -18.34 7.99 -21.54
N PHE A 43 -18.66 8.29 -22.80
CA PHE A 43 -19.37 7.39 -23.71
C PHE A 43 -18.44 6.50 -24.55
N THR A 44 -17.12 6.68 -24.44
CA THR A 44 -16.15 5.92 -25.22
C THR A 44 -15.90 4.52 -24.62
N LYS A 45 -15.38 3.61 -25.44
CA LYS A 45 -14.90 2.29 -24.95
C LYS A 45 -13.75 2.45 -23.96
N LEU A 46 -12.91 3.45 -24.17
CA LEU A 46 -11.74 3.76 -23.35
C LEU A 46 -12.12 4.04 -21.89
N ALA A 47 -13.20 4.79 -21.66
CA ALA A 47 -13.71 5.06 -20.31
C ALA A 47 -14.20 3.79 -19.59
N ARG A 48 -14.70 2.79 -20.33
CA ARG A 48 -15.08 1.50 -19.74
C ARG A 48 -13.86 0.67 -19.36
N GLU A 49 -12.86 0.63 -20.23
CA GLU A 49 -11.58 -0.03 -19.98
C GLU A 49 -10.84 0.60 -18.79
N GLU A 50 -10.82 1.93 -18.71
CA GLU A 50 -10.27 2.67 -17.56
C GLU A 50 -10.99 2.28 -16.26
N LYS A 51 -12.33 2.23 -16.26
CA LYS A 51 -13.10 1.85 -15.07
C LYS A 51 -12.78 0.43 -14.59
N LEU A 52 -12.62 -0.51 -15.52
CA LEU A 52 -12.24 -1.89 -15.19
C LEU A 52 -10.82 -1.96 -14.65
N ALA A 53 -9.88 -1.27 -15.28
CA ALA A 53 -8.49 -1.20 -14.83
C ALA A 53 -8.39 -0.55 -13.44
N LEU A 54 -9.12 0.55 -13.18
CA LEU A 54 -9.19 1.18 -11.85
C LEU A 54 -9.74 0.22 -10.79
N ALA A 55 -10.75 -0.60 -11.12
CA ALA A 55 -11.27 -1.59 -10.17
C ALA A 55 -10.19 -2.63 -9.78
N VAL A 56 -9.37 -3.07 -10.75
CA VAL A 56 -8.24 -3.97 -10.48
C VAL A 56 -7.16 -3.30 -9.63
N LEU A 57 -6.81 -2.03 -9.93
CA LEU A 57 -5.81 -1.28 -9.19
C LEU A 57 -6.23 -1.02 -7.75
N HIS A 58 -7.44 -0.48 -7.53
CA HIS A 58 -7.98 -0.25 -6.19
C HIS A 58 -8.12 -1.56 -5.41
N GLY A 59 -8.58 -2.64 -6.06
CA GLY A 59 -8.65 -3.95 -5.43
C GLY A 59 -7.28 -4.48 -5.02
N PHE A 60 -6.24 -4.21 -5.81
CA PHE A 60 -4.87 -4.56 -5.46
C PHE A 60 -4.35 -3.75 -4.27
N THR A 61 -4.52 -2.43 -4.28
CA THR A 61 -4.05 -1.57 -3.19
C THR A 61 -4.76 -1.86 -1.88
N GLU A 62 -6.07 -2.08 -1.90
CA GLU A 62 -6.84 -2.50 -0.72
C GLU A 62 -6.35 -3.82 -0.12
N ARG A 63 -6.07 -4.84 -0.96
CA ARG A 63 -5.50 -6.11 -0.49
C ARG A 63 -4.15 -5.92 0.18
N VAL A 64 -3.28 -5.09 -0.39
CA VAL A 64 -1.95 -4.82 0.16
C VAL A 64 -2.04 -4.08 1.50
N ILE A 65 -2.93 -3.09 1.62
CA ILE A 65 -3.18 -2.36 2.86
C ILE A 65 -3.64 -3.33 3.97
N LEU A 66 -4.62 -4.19 3.67
CA LEU A 66 -5.14 -5.17 4.63
C LEU A 66 -4.07 -6.16 5.07
N GLN A 67 -3.33 -6.75 4.13
CA GLN A 67 -2.26 -7.68 4.42
C GLN A 67 -1.20 -7.03 5.34
N ARG A 68 -0.78 -5.81 5.03
CA ARG A 68 0.22 -5.10 5.84
C ARG A 68 -0.30 -4.76 7.22
N ARG A 69 -1.57 -4.42 7.37
CA ARG A 69 -2.18 -4.18 8.68
C ARG A 69 -2.18 -5.44 9.55
N GLU A 70 -2.52 -6.59 8.98
CA GLU A 70 -2.49 -7.87 9.70
C GLU A 70 -1.07 -8.24 10.15
N GLU A 71 -0.07 -8.06 9.28
CA GLU A 71 1.33 -8.30 9.61
C GLU A 71 1.81 -7.42 10.77
N LEU A 72 1.42 -6.14 10.81
CA LEU A 72 1.73 -5.23 11.90
C LEU A 72 1.07 -5.64 13.22
N LEU A 73 -0.21 -6.05 13.18
CA LEU A 73 -0.92 -6.54 14.37
C LEU A 73 -0.27 -7.82 14.94
N ARG A 74 0.10 -8.77 14.07
CA ARG A 74 0.81 -9.99 14.49
C ARG A 74 2.18 -9.68 15.09
N ALA A 75 2.93 -8.74 14.51
CA ALA A 75 4.21 -8.30 15.05
C ALA A 75 4.07 -7.65 16.44
N GLN A 76 3.03 -6.85 16.65
CA GLN A 76 2.73 -6.26 17.97
C GLN A 76 2.38 -7.33 19.01
N GLN A 77 1.54 -8.32 18.66
CA GLN A 77 1.19 -9.42 19.57
C GLN A 77 2.41 -10.27 19.97
N ASN A 78 3.28 -10.60 19.01
CA ASN A 78 4.51 -11.35 19.32
C ASN A 78 5.46 -10.58 20.24
N THR A 79 5.51 -9.25 20.12
CA THR A 79 6.33 -8.40 20.99
C THR A 79 5.76 -8.35 22.41
N GLN A 80 4.43 -8.34 22.57
CA GLN A 80 3.77 -8.38 23.88
C GLN A 80 3.92 -9.74 24.55
N ASN A 81 3.77 -10.85 23.83
CA ASN A 81 3.96 -12.19 24.39
C ASN A 81 5.41 -12.44 24.83
N ALA A 82 6.40 -11.97 24.06
CA ALA A 82 7.82 -12.05 24.44
C ALA A 82 8.20 -11.13 25.62
N ALA A 83 7.40 -10.12 25.96
CA ALA A 83 7.58 -9.29 27.14
C ALA A 83 6.96 -9.92 28.41
N VAL A 84 5.92 -10.74 28.27
CA VAL A 84 5.26 -11.44 29.39
C VAL A 84 6.12 -12.60 29.91
N ASP A 85 6.84 -13.33 29.03
CA ASP A 85 7.73 -14.43 29.43
C ASP A 85 9.02 -13.97 30.14
N LYS A 86 9.37 -12.68 30.10
CA LYS A 86 10.56 -12.14 30.80
C LYS A 86 10.35 -11.89 32.29
N ASN A 87 9.13 -12.06 32.81
CA ASN A 87 8.84 -11.84 34.23
C ASN A 87 9.17 -13.05 35.13
N HIS A 88 9.78 -14.14 34.63
CA HIS A 88 10.05 -15.34 35.43
C HIS A 88 11.52 -15.80 35.55
N THR A 89 12.51 -14.99 35.15
CA THR A 89 13.92 -15.32 35.43
C THR A 89 14.68 -14.11 35.95
N ASN A 90 14.88 -14.11 37.27
CA ASN A 90 15.77 -13.22 37.99
C ASN A 90 17.23 -13.40 37.52
N GLY A 91 17.91 -12.29 37.21
CA GLY A 91 19.37 -12.19 37.25
C GLY A 91 20.07 -12.20 35.89
N TYR A 92 20.79 -11.11 35.63
CA TYR A 92 21.67 -10.78 34.50
C TYR A 92 21.02 -10.07 33.31
N PRO A 93 21.36 -8.78 33.05
CA PRO A 93 21.04 -8.14 31.79
C PRO A 93 21.98 -8.70 30.73
N ALA A 94 21.57 -9.77 30.05
CA ALA A 94 22.16 -10.15 28.79
C ALA A 94 21.77 -9.07 27.76
N THR A 95 22.72 -8.18 27.50
CA THR A 95 22.72 -7.22 26.39
C THR A 95 22.75 -7.98 25.07
N ASP A 96 21.59 -8.49 24.65
CA ASP A 96 21.30 -8.87 23.26
C ASP A 96 20.09 -8.09 22.76
N ASN A 97 20.15 -6.77 22.98
CA ASN A 97 19.47 -5.82 22.12
C ASN A 97 20.50 -4.77 21.78
N ASP A 98 21.28 -5.04 20.74
CA ASP A 98 21.90 -4.03 19.90
C ASP A 98 20.79 -3.27 19.13
N ALA A 99 19.78 -2.82 19.89
CA ALA A 99 18.83 -1.81 19.46
C ALA A 99 19.61 -0.51 19.53
N ASP A 100 20.40 -0.32 18.49
CA ASP A 100 20.97 0.93 18.05
C ASP A 100 19.98 2.07 18.34
N VAL A 101 20.24 2.77 19.45
CA VAL A 101 19.52 3.97 19.91
C VAL A 101 19.70 5.14 18.91
N GLY A 102 20.40 4.93 17.78
CA GLY A 102 20.60 5.87 16.69
C GLY A 102 20.09 5.42 15.31
N ALA A 103 19.85 4.13 15.03
CA ALA A 103 19.32 3.70 13.73
C ALA A 103 17.80 3.73 13.71
N LYS A 104 17.24 4.82 13.16
CA LYS A 104 15.87 4.80 12.65
C LYS A 104 15.71 3.59 11.71
N ARG A 105 14.90 2.61 12.12
CA ARG A 105 14.47 1.53 11.24
C ARG A 105 13.87 2.16 9.98
N LYS A 106 14.39 1.79 8.81
CA LYS A 106 13.86 2.25 7.52
C LYS A 106 12.47 1.63 7.33
N GLN A 107 11.43 2.41 7.63
CA GLN A 107 10.04 2.01 7.42
C GLN A 107 9.64 2.24 5.97
N ALA A 108 8.83 1.36 5.39
CA ALA A 108 8.22 1.63 4.10
C ALA A 108 7.20 2.76 4.23
N PHE A 109 6.95 3.50 3.15
CA PHE A 109 5.95 4.57 3.13
C PHE A 109 4.57 4.13 3.66
N LEU A 110 4.10 2.96 3.22
CA LEU A 110 2.82 2.41 3.67
C LEU A 110 2.81 2.11 5.19
N ASP A 111 3.94 1.69 5.76
CA ASP A 111 4.04 1.44 7.21
C ASP A 111 3.96 2.73 8.01
N ILE A 112 4.50 3.83 7.47
CA ILE A 112 4.40 5.17 8.05
C ILE A 112 2.93 5.62 8.04
N LEU A 113 2.24 5.47 6.91
CA LEU A 113 0.81 5.81 6.81
C LEU A 113 -0.05 4.98 7.77
N LEU A 114 0.22 3.68 7.91
CA LEU A 114 -0.52 2.79 8.82
C LEU A 114 -0.33 3.13 10.31
N GLN A 115 0.78 3.79 10.67
CA GLN A 115 1.09 4.20 12.05
C GLN A 115 0.76 5.67 12.32
N SER A 116 0.37 6.41 11.28
CA SER A 116 0.07 7.85 11.38
C SER A 116 -1.35 8.08 11.87
N GLU A 117 -1.51 9.12 12.69
CA GLU A 117 -2.79 9.54 13.27
C GLU A 117 -3.00 11.03 13.00
N ILE A 118 -4.25 11.43 12.76
CA ILE A 118 -4.67 12.82 12.65
C ILE A 118 -5.65 13.07 13.80
N ASP A 119 -5.38 14.09 14.63
CA ASP A 119 -6.19 14.43 15.81
C ASP A 119 -6.40 13.25 16.78
N GLY A 120 -5.38 12.39 16.90
CA GLY A 120 -5.43 11.17 17.74
C GLY A 120 -6.32 10.06 17.19
N LYS A 121 -6.74 10.15 15.92
CA LYS A 121 -7.48 9.09 15.22
C LYS A 121 -6.61 8.46 14.13
N PRO A 122 -6.62 7.13 14.00
CA PRO A 122 -5.91 6.46 12.91
C PRO A 122 -6.52 6.83 11.56
N LEU A 123 -5.66 6.92 10.53
CA LEU A 123 -6.11 7.15 9.16
C LEU A 123 -7.07 6.03 8.69
N SER A 124 -8.10 6.42 7.94
CA SER A 124 -9.00 5.45 7.35
C SER A 124 -8.33 4.74 6.17
N ASN A 125 -8.83 3.57 5.79
CA ASN A 125 -8.33 2.87 4.60
C ASN A 125 -8.52 3.69 3.32
N LEU A 126 -9.54 4.56 3.28
CA LEU A 126 -9.78 5.45 2.15
C LEU A 126 -8.68 6.50 2.06
N ASP A 127 -8.37 7.18 3.17
CA ASP A 127 -7.33 8.23 3.20
C ASP A 127 -5.95 7.67 2.82
N ILE A 128 -5.61 6.48 3.36
CA ILE A 128 -4.36 5.79 3.03
C ILE A 128 -4.34 5.40 1.55
N ARG A 129 -5.46 4.92 1.00
CA ARG A 129 -5.54 4.53 -0.40
C ARG A 129 -5.39 5.74 -1.32
N GLU A 130 -6.05 6.86 -1.00
CA GLU A 130 -5.94 8.08 -1.79
C GLU A 130 -4.49 8.56 -1.87
N GLU A 131 -3.76 8.58 -0.75
CA GLU A 131 -2.34 8.96 -0.73
C GLU A 131 -1.41 7.96 -1.43
N VAL A 132 -1.82 6.69 -1.54
CA VAL A 132 -1.05 5.64 -2.23
C VAL A 132 -1.32 5.65 -3.75
N ASP A 133 -2.55 6.00 -4.15
CA ASP A 133 -3.03 5.94 -5.53
C ASP A 133 -2.95 7.30 -6.29
N THR A 134 -2.55 8.39 -5.61
CA THR A 134 -2.22 9.69 -6.23
C THR A 134 -1.01 9.63 -7.14
#